data_AF-G8HT82-F1
#
_entry.id   AF-G8HT82-F1
#
_cell.length_a   1.000
_cell.length_b   1.000
_cell.length_c   1.000
_cell.angle_alpha   90.00
_cell.angle_beta   90.00
_cell.angle_gamma   90.00
#
_symmetry.space_group_name_H-M   'P 1'
#
loop_
_entity.id
_entity.type
_entity.pdbx_description
1 polymer ?
#
loop_
_entity_poly.entity_id
_entity_poly.type
_entity_poly.pdbx_seq_one_letter_code
_entity_poly.pdbx_strand_id
1 'polypeptide(L)' 'VLNQDETPLLYSLVFGEGVVNDATSVVLFNAIQSFDLSHFNSSIALQFVGNFFYLFITSTVLGVFAGLLSAYMIKKLYFG' A
#
# COMPACT_ATOMS: atom_id res chain seq x y z
N VAL A 1 -19.75 -6.65 -18.30
CA VAL A 1 -19.13 -7.46 -17.24
C VAL A 1 -17.94 -8.17 -17.85
N LEU A 2 -16.72 -7.84 -17.43
CA LEU A 2 -15.50 -8.41 -18.02
C LEU A 2 -15.44 -9.90 -17.65
N ASN A 3 -15.48 -10.76 -18.67
CA ASN A 3 -15.40 -12.21 -18.52
C ASN A 3 -13.95 -12.59 -18.18
N GLN A 4 -13.76 -13.20 -17.00
CA GLN A 4 -12.44 -13.49 -16.41
C GLN A 4 -11.68 -14.60 -17.15
N ASP A 5 -12.35 -15.29 -18.07
CA ASP A 5 -11.84 -16.45 -18.80
C ASP A 5 -11.17 -16.10 -20.15
N GLU A 6 -11.39 -14.89 -20.70
CA GLU A 6 -10.83 -14.49 -22.01
C GLU A 6 -9.52 -13.69 -21.90
N THR A 7 -9.32 -12.91 -20.83
CA THR A 7 -8.09 -12.11 -20.60
C THR A 7 -7.67 -12.05 -19.12
N PRO A 8 -7.21 -13.17 -18.53
CA PRO A 8 -6.87 -13.26 -17.10
C PRO A 8 -5.83 -12.23 -16.66
N LEU A 9 -4.94 -11.83 -17.57
CA LEU A 9 -3.90 -10.83 -17.29
C LEU A 9 -4.47 -9.42 -17.09
N LEU A 10 -5.48 -9.02 -17.89
CA LEU A 10 -6.12 -7.71 -17.78
C LEU A 10 -6.99 -7.61 -16.51
N TYR A 11 -7.68 -8.68 -16.15
CA TYR A 11 -8.43 -8.73 -14.91
C TYR A 11 -7.52 -8.59 -13.69
N SER A 12 -6.44 -9.39 -13.60
CA SER A 12 -5.49 -9.31 -12.48
C SER A 12 -4.79 -7.96 -12.41
N LEU A 13 -4.51 -7.32 -13.56
CA LEU A 13 -3.90 -5.99 -13.62
C LEU A 13 -4.84 -4.91 -13.08
N VAL A 14 -6.08 -4.85 -13.55
CA VAL A 14 -7.07 -3.84 -13.10
C VAL A 14 -7.43 -4.05 -11.63
N PHE A 15 -7.53 -5.30 -11.17
CA PHE A 15 -7.73 -5.59 -9.76
C PHE A 15 -6.54 -5.11 -8.91
N GLY A 16 -5.32 -5.45 -9.33
CA GLY A 16 -4.11 -5.03 -8.64
C GLY A 16 -3.94 -3.51 -8.61
N GLU A 17 -4.19 -2.84 -9.73
CA GLU A 17 -4.18 -1.39 -9.85
C GLU A 17 -5.20 -0.74 -8.90
N GLY A 18 -6.44 -1.23 -8.88
CA GLY A 18 -7.49 -0.73 -7.98
C GLY A 18 -7.12 -0.85 -6.50
N VAL A 19 -6.58 -2.00 -6.07
CA VAL A 19 -6.17 -2.23 -4.68
C VAL A 19 -4.97 -1.36 -4.29
N VAL A 20 -3.96 -1.26 -5.16
CA VAL A 20 -2.79 -0.42 -4.92
C VAL A 20 -3.16 1.06 -4.91
N ASN A 21 -4.06 1.48 -5.80
CA ASN A 21 -4.56 2.85 -5.85
C ASN A 21 -5.35 3.22 -4.59
N ASP A 22 -6.18 2.32 -4.06
CA ASP A 22 -6.91 2.53 -2.81
C ASP A 22 -5.94 2.74 -1.63
N ALA A 23 -4.95 1.85 -1.48
CA ALA A 23 -3.94 1.98 -0.43
C ALA A 23 -3.10 3.27 -0.56
N THR A 24 -2.71 3.63 -1.79
CA THR A 24 -1.84 4.79 -2.06
C THR A 24 -2.59 6.10 -1.87
N SER A 25 -3.84 6.19 -2.31
CA SER A 25 -4.65 7.40 -2.22
C SER A 25 -4.99 7.75 -0.77
N VAL A 26 -5.23 6.76 0.10
CA VAL A 26 -5.41 6.97 1.55
C VAL A 26 -4.14 7.55 2.19
N VAL A 27 -2.96 7.00 1.89
CA VAL A 27 -1.69 7.50 2.42
C VAL A 27 -1.38 8.90 1.90
N LEU A 28 -1.60 9.15 0.60
CA LEU A 28 -1.39 10.45 -0.02
C LEU A 28 -2.32 11.51 0.58
N PHE A 29 -3.59 11.16 0.78
CA PHE A 29 -4.59 12.05 1.38
C PHE A 29 -4.28 12.38 2.83
N ASN A 30 -3.91 11.36 3.64
CA ASN A 30 -3.50 11.56 5.02
C ASN A 30 -2.27 12.48 5.10
N ALA A 31 -1.31 12.22 4.23
CA ALA A 31 -0.11 13.03 4.16
C ALA A 31 -0.49 14.48 3.81
N ILE A 32 -1.31 14.75 2.78
CA ILE A 32 -1.76 16.12 2.40
C ILE A 32 -2.49 16.82 3.56
N GLN A 33 -3.39 16.13 4.28
CA GLN A 33 -4.08 16.72 5.43
C GLN A 33 -3.14 17.10 6.58
N SER A 34 -2.01 16.40 6.72
CA SER A 34 -1.01 16.74 7.72
C SER A 34 -0.18 17.99 7.37
N PHE A 35 -0.33 18.56 6.17
CA PHE A 35 0.37 19.79 5.77
C PHE A 35 -0.41 21.05 6.11
N ASP A 36 0.27 21.96 6.82
CA ASP A 36 -0.14 23.35 6.92
C ASP A 36 0.20 24.08 5.62
N LEU A 37 -0.83 24.35 4.81
CA LEU A 37 -0.73 25.01 3.50
C LEU A 37 -0.38 26.51 3.59
N SER A 38 -0.22 27.06 4.80
CA SER A 38 0.06 28.49 5.01
C SER A 38 1.48 28.92 4.64
N HIS A 39 2.45 27.99 4.57
CA HIS A 39 3.85 28.29 4.25
C HIS A 39 4.40 27.33 3.18
N PHE A 40 4.19 27.64 1.89
CA PHE A 40 4.80 26.89 0.79
C PHE A 40 6.32 27.12 0.75
N ASN A 41 7.08 26.21 1.36
CA ASN A 41 8.54 26.14 1.25
C ASN A 41 8.94 24.83 0.55
N SER A 42 9.86 24.87 -0.41
CA SER A 42 10.35 23.67 -1.14
C SER A 42 10.90 22.58 -0.20
N SER A 43 11.37 22.97 1.00
CA SER A 43 11.78 22.04 2.06
C SER A 43 10.65 21.12 2.53
N ILE A 44 9.42 21.66 2.60
CA ILE A 44 8.23 20.95 3.10
C ILE A 44 7.75 19.90 2.08
N ALA A 45 7.84 20.21 0.78
CA ALA A 45 7.55 19.24 -0.28
C ALA A 45 8.53 18.05 -0.25
N LEU A 46 9.81 18.30 0.06
CA LEU A 46 10.81 17.24 0.21
C LEU A 46 10.53 16.37 1.46
N GLN A 47 10.14 17.00 2.56
CA GLN A 47 9.73 16.32 3.78
C GLN A 47 8.46 15.46 3.58
N PHE A 48 7.51 15.93 2.78
CA PHE A 48 6.32 15.17 2.39
C PHE A 48 6.66 13.88 1.66
N VAL A 49 7.46 13.99 0.60
CA VAL A 49 7.89 12.85 -0.20
C VAL A 49 8.66 11.85 0.66
N GLY A 50 9.54 12.35 1.55
CA GLY A 50 10.24 11.52 2.52
C GLY A 50 9.29 10.77 3.46
N ASN A 51 8.29 11.45 4.03
CA ASN A 51 7.33 10.83 4.93
C ASN A 51 6.43 9.80 4.22
N PHE A 52 6.03 10.09 2.98
CA PHE A 52 5.29 9.15 2.14
C PHE A 52 6.06 7.84 1.94
N PHE A 53 7.33 7.92 1.50
CA PHE A 53 8.15 6.72 1.31
C PHE A 53 8.43 5.99 2.63
N TYR A 54 8.64 6.73 3.72
CA TYR A 54 8.81 6.13 5.04
C TYR A 54 7.58 5.32 5.46
N LEU A 55 6.39 5.91 5.40
CA LEU A 55 5.14 5.23 5.76
C LEU A 55 4.82 4.07 4.82
N PHE A 56 5.06 4.24 3.51
CA PHE A 56 4.85 3.21 2.51
C PHE A 56 5.73 1.99 2.78
N ILE A 57 7.05 2.18 2.89
CA ILE A 57 8.01 1.08 3.08
C ILE A 57 7.79 0.39 4.43
N THR A 58 7.63 1.14 5.51
CA THR A 58 7.40 0.55 6.85
C THR A 58 6.12 -0.26 6.90
N SER A 59 5.02 0.23 6.31
CA SER A 59 3.75 -0.49 6.23
C SER A 59 3.86 -1.75 5.37
N THR A 60 4.55 -1.70 4.23
CA THR A 60 4.80 -2.88 3.41
C THR A 60 5.59 -3.94 4.16
N VAL A 61 6.68 -3.55 4.84
CA VAL A 61 7.51 -4.49 5.62
C VAL A 61 6.70 -5.12 6.75
N LEU A 62 5.92 -4.32 7.49
CA LEU A 62 5.03 -4.83 8.54
C LEU A 62 4.00 -5.82 7.98
N GLY A 63 3.37 -5.50 6.85
CA GLY A 63 2.42 -6.38 6.18
C GLY A 63 3.03 -7.71 5.75
N VAL A 64 4.21 -7.67 5.11
CA VAL A 64 4.95 -8.88 4.71
C VAL A 64 5.33 -9.72 5.93
N PHE A 65 5.86 -9.09 6.98
CA PHE A 65 6.25 -9.79 8.19
C PHE A 65 5.06 -10.46 8.88
N ALA A 66 3.95 -9.73 9.06
CA ALA A 66 2.72 -10.27 9.63
C ALA A 66 2.17 -11.43 8.78
N GLY A 67 2.13 -11.27 7.45
CA GLY A 67 1.68 -12.33 6.54
C GLY A 67 2.53 -13.59 6.59
N LEU A 68 3.86 -13.44 6.61
CA LEU A 68 4.79 -14.56 6.77
C LEU A 68 4.65 -15.24 8.14
N LEU A 69 4.48 -14.46 9.21
CA LEU A 69 4.25 -14.98 10.56
C LEU A 69 2.95 -15.80 10.60
N SER A 70 1.86 -15.28 10.04
CA SER A 70 0.57 -15.98 9.95
C SER A 70 0.70 -17.28 9.14
N ALA A 71 1.38 -17.24 7.98
CA ALA A 71 1.63 -18.43 7.17
C ALA A 71 2.45 -19.49 7.92
N TYR A 72 3.47 -19.06 8.67
CA TYR A 72 4.27 -19.94 9.51
C TYR A 72 3.45 -20.58 10.64
N MET A 73 2.62 -19.79 11.33
CA MET A 73 1.73 -20.30 12.39
C MET A 73 0.74 -21.34 11.85
N ILE A 74 0.09 -21.06 10.72
CA ILE A 74 -0.84 -22.00 10.08
C ILE A 74 -0.12 -23.30 9.70
N LYS A 75 1.07 -23.21 9.09
CA LYS A 75 1.87 -24.38 8.74
C LYS A 75 2.21 -25.23 9.96
N LYS A 76 2.51 -24.60 11.10
CA LYS A 76 2.84 -25.31 12.34
C LYS A 76 1.62 -25.91 13.05
N LEU A 77 0.46 -25.28 12.94
CA LEU A 77 -0.79 -25.71 13.59
C LEU A 77 -1.57 -26.76 12.79
N TYR A 78 -1.48 -26.74 11.45
CA TYR A 78 -2.23 -27.68 10.58
C TYR A 78 -1.47 -28.98 10.28
N PHE A 79 -0.16 -29.02 10.55
CA PHE A 79 0.69 -30.22 10.49
C PHE A 79 1.15 -30.65 11.90
N GLY A 80 0.29 -30.47 12.90
CA GLY A 80 0.39 -31.09 14.22
C GLY A 80 -0.57 -32.27 14.33
#